data_AF-A0A918J6Q4-F1
#
_entry.id   AF-A0A918J6Q4-F1
#
_cell.length_a   1.000
_cell.length_b   1.000
_cell.length_c   1.000
_cell.angle_alpha   90.00
_cell.angle_beta   90.00
_cell.angle_gamma   90.00
#
_symmetry.space_group_name_H-M   'P 1'
#
loop_
_entity.id
_entity.type
_entity.pdbx_description
1 polymer ?
#
loop_
_entity_poly.entity_id
_entity_poly.type
_entity_poly.pdbx_seq_one_letter_code
_entity_poly.pdbx_strand_id
1 'polypeptide(L)'
;MRRFTLLFLFIITFLIPKNTQAQDTGSVIAAGAGALLTIGAGVAAVEQMKERAELTATEWILANNPELVNFSLKTLDFNGKKLKDMSETSVITFKIQEFVPTDKPELNGKKQVLLGFTSYGWINEYGI
;
A
#
# COMPACT_ATOMS: atom_id res chain seq x y z
N MET A 1 55.88 26.08 8.45
CA MET A 1 55.12 25.66 7.25
C MET A 1 53.97 24.69 7.58
N ARG A 2 54.17 23.60 8.36
CA ARG A 2 53.12 22.59 8.66
C ARG A 2 51.84 23.10 9.34
N ARG A 3 51.91 24.15 10.18
CA ARG A 3 50.74 24.73 10.87
C ARG A 3 49.79 25.48 9.93
N PHE A 4 50.35 26.20 8.94
CA PHE A 4 49.56 26.89 7.93
C PHE A 4 48.90 25.89 6.96
N THR A 5 49.55 24.75 6.68
CA THR A 5 48.98 23.68 5.85
C THR A 5 47.72 23.07 6.46
N LEU A 6 47.71 22.82 7.79
CA LEU A 6 46.53 22.29 8.48
C LEU A 6 45.38 23.29 8.51
N LEU A 7 45.69 24.58 8.68
CA LEU A 7 44.69 25.65 8.73
C LEU A 7 44.08 25.90 7.34
N PHE A 8 44.89 25.78 6.29
CA PHE A 8 44.43 25.82 4.91
C PHE A 8 43.52 24.64 4.56
N LEU A 9 43.85 23.42 5.02
CA LEU A 9 43.01 22.24 4.83
C LEU A 9 41.65 22.37 5.54
N PHE A 10 41.61 23.00 6.71
CA PHE A 10 40.37 23.25 7.46
C PHE A 10 39.47 24.30 6.79
N ILE A 11 40.03 25.25 6.04
CA ILE A 11 39.25 26.25 5.30
C ILE A 11 38.59 25.63 4.06
N ILE A 12 39.24 24.69 3.38
CA ILE A 12 38.72 24.04 2.18
C ILE A 12 37.41 23.27 2.45
N THR A 13 37.24 22.69 3.64
CA THR A 13 36.01 21.96 3.99
C THR A 13 34.78 22.85 4.10
N PHE A 14 34.96 24.16 4.34
CA PHE A 14 33.86 25.14 4.37
C PHE A 14 33.52 25.71 2.99
N LEU A 15 34.39 25.54 1.99
CA LEU A 15 34.12 25.98 0.61
C LEU A 15 33.37 24.94 -0.24
N ILE A 16 33.13 23.74 0.28
CA ILE A 16 32.25 22.77 -0.40
C ILE A 16 30.81 23.25 -0.18
N PRO A 17 30.08 23.63 -1.25
CA PRO A 17 28.69 24.01 -1.11
C PRO A 17 27.94 22.81 -0.53
N LYS A 18 27.35 22.98 0.66
CA LYS A 18 26.30 22.07 1.12
C LYS A 18 25.14 22.29 0.17
N ASN A 19 24.99 21.39 -0.81
CA ASN A 19 23.75 21.24 -1.55
C ASN A 19 22.70 20.85 -0.52
N THR A 20 22.10 21.85 0.12
CA THR A 20 20.91 21.70 0.95
C THR A 20 19.84 21.25 -0.02
N GLN A 21 19.60 19.94 -0.11
CA GLN A 21 18.42 19.40 -0.76
C GLN A 21 17.22 19.84 0.07
N ALA A 22 16.77 21.07 -0.16
CA ALA A 22 15.44 21.50 0.22
C ALA A 22 14.48 20.75 -0.70
N GLN A 23 13.90 19.67 -0.16
CA GLN A 23 12.72 18.99 -0.70
C GLN A 23 12.78 18.70 -2.21
N ASP A 24 13.54 17.69 -2.62
CA ASP A 24 13.26 17.05 -3.90
C ASP A 24 12.26 15.92 -3.68
N THR A 25 10.97 16.25 -3.82
CA THR A 25 9.87 15.28 -3.89
C THR A 25 10.02 14.33 -5.10
N GLY A 26 11.04 14.48 -5.96
CA GLY A 26 11.31 13.61 -7.10
C GLY A 26 12.39 12.52 -6.90
N SER A 27 13.31 12.66 -5.95
CA SER A 27 14.48 11.73 -5.88
C SER A 27 14.26 10.51 -4.99
N VAL A 28 13.35 10.57 -4.02
CA VAL A 28 12.92 9.40 -3.23
C VAL A 28 12.00 8.48 -4.06
N ILE A 29 11.23 9.05 -4.98
CA ILE A 29 10.35 8.29 -5.88
C ILE A 29 11.18 7.63 -7.00
N ALA A 30 12.19 8.29 -7.56
CA ALA A 30 12.99 7.69 -8.63
C ALA A 30 13.95 6.57 -8.16
N ALA A 31 14.54 6.69 -6.96
CA ALA A 31 15.37 5.62 -6.39
C ALA A 31 14.52 4.53 -5.70
N GLY A 32 13.35 4.88 -5.17
CA GLY A 32 12.42 3.96 -4.52
C GLY A 32 11.59 3.15 -5.52
N ALA A 33 11.01 3.77 -6.54
CA ALA A 33 10.12 3.07 -7.49
C ALA A 33 10.89 2.10 -8.40
N GLY A 34 12.15 2.38 -8.75
CA GLY A 34 12.97 1.44 -9.54
C GLY A 34 13.45 0.21 -8.77
N ALA A 35 13.77 0.38 -7.48
CA ALA A 35 14.34 -0.68 -6.65
C ALA A 35 13.30 -1.48 -5.84
N LEU A 36 12.17 -0.88 -5.42
CA LEU A 36 11.08 -1.61 -4.74
C LEU A 36 10.27 -2.50 -5.70
N LEU A 37 10.23 -2.16 -6.99
CA LEU A 37 9.49 -2.93 -7.99
C LEU A 37 10.21 -4.20 -8.46
N THR A 38 11.51 -4.36 -8.20
CA THR A 38 12.26 -5.45 -8.84
C THR A 38 12.19 -6.77 -8.10
N ILE A 39 12.36 -6.87 -6.78
CA ILE A 39 12.33 -8.20 -6.12
C ILE A 39 11.91 -8.08 -4.63
N GLY A 40 10.63 -8.35 -4.30
CA GLY A 40 10.19 -8.66 -2.93
C GLY A 40 9.33 -7.60 -2.20
N ALA A 41 9.64 -6.31 -2.31
CA ALA A 41 8.93 -5.27 -1.54
C ALA A 41 7.56 -4.89 -2.14
N GLY A 42 7.41 -4.91 -3.47
CA GLY A 42 6.13 -4.64 -4.14
C GLY A 42 5.03 -5.67 -3.82
N VAL A 43 5.39 -6.95 -3.64
CA VAL A 43 4.42 -8.00 -3.28
C VAL A 43 3.89 -7.80 -1.87
N ALA A 44 4.77 -7.48 -0.91
CA ALA A 44 4.38 -7.20 0.46
C ALA A 44 3.51 -5.94 0.56
N ALA A 45 3.83 -4.89 -0.21
CA ALA A 45 3.02 -3.68 -0.26
C ALA A 45 1.61 -3.94 -0.81
N VAL A 46 1.48 -4.73 -1.88
CA VAL A 46 0.18 -5.12 -2.46
C VAL A 46 -0.65 -5.94 -1.47
N GLU A 47 -0.03 -6.88 -0.76
CA GLU A 47 -0.74 -7.66 0.27
C GLU A 47 -1.22 -6.75 1.41
N GLN A 48 -0.40 -5.81 1.87
CA GLN A 48 -0.80 -4.85 2.89
C GLN A 48 -1.96 -3.95 2.43
N MET A 49 -1.96 -3.52 1.17
CA MET A 49 -3.07 -2.74 0.61
C MET A 49 -4.35 -3.56 0.51
N LYS A 50 -4.24 -4.83 0.10
CA LYS A 50 -5.36 -5.77 0.10
C LYS A 50 -5.94 -5.95 1.50
N GLU A 51 -5.10 -6.18 2.51
CA GLU A 51 -5.53 -6.29 3.90
C GLU A 51 -6.28 -5.04 4.38
N ARG A 52 -5.78 -3.84 4.05
CA ARG A 52 -6.47 -2.58 4.37
C ARG A 52 -7.82 -2.44 3.66
N ALA A 53 -7.90 -2.81 2.38
CA ALA A 53 -9.15 -2.77 1.64
C ALA A 53 -10.19 -3.73 2.25
N GLU A 54 -9.77 -4.94 2.63
CA GLU A 54 -10.61 -5.93 3.30
C GLU A 54 -11.08 -5.46 4.68
N LEU A 55 -10.21 -4.80 5.44
CA LEU A 55 -10.55 -4.20 6.73
C LEU A 55 -11.63 -3.12 6.57
N THR A 56 -11.40 -2.14 5.69
CA THR A 56 -12.36 -1.05 5.44
C THR A 56 -13.71 -1.60 4.98
N ALA A 57 -13.72 -2.59 4.09
CA ALA A 57 -14.96 -3.22 3.64
C ALA A 57 -15.68 -3.97 4.78
N THR A 58 -14.92 -4.64 5.64
CA THR A 58 -15.46 -5.33 6.83
C THR A 58 -16.09 -4.33 7.81
N GLU A 59 -15.40 -3.23 8.12
CA GLU A 59 -15.94 -2.17 8.99
C GLU A 59 -17.23 -1.58 8.42
N TRP A 60 -17.27 -1.32 7.11
CA TRP A 60 -18.46 -0.84 6.45
C TRP A 60 -19.63 -1.83 6.54
N ILE A 61 -19.38 -3.13 6.35
CA ILE A 61 -20.40 -4.18 6.51
C ILE A 61 -20.91 -4.22 7.95
N LEU A 62 -20.01 -4.22 8.93
CA LEU A 62 -20.42 -4.25 10.35
C LEU A 62 -21.27 -3.03 10.73
N ALA A 63 -21.02 -1.87 10.11
CA ALA A 63 -21.79 -0.66 10.35
C ALA A 63 -23.15 -0.61 9.63
N ASN A 64 -23.27 -1.20 8.43
CA ASN A 64 -24.44 -1.05 7.57
C ASN A 64 -25.31 -2.31 7.44
N ASN A 65 -24.75 -3.47 7.77
CA ASN A 65 -25.37 -4.78 7.66
C ASN A 65 -25.20 -5.57 8.97
N PRO A 66 -25.80 -5.09 10.08
CA PRO A 66 -25.67 -5.74 11.40
C PRO A 66 -26.22 -7.18 11.43
N GLU A 67 -27.01 -7.59 10.43
CA GLU A 67 -27.46 -8.96 10.25
C GLU A 67 -26.35 -9.94 9.83
N LEU A 68 -25.24 -9.45 9.27
CA LEU A 68 -24.10 -10.28 8.87
C LEU A 68 -23.17 -10.52 10.07
N VAL A 69 -23.46 -11.58 10.83
CA VAL A 69 -22.74 -11.90 12.07
C VAL A 69 -21.52 -12.81 11.83
N ASN A 70 -21.65 -13.80 10.95
CA ASN A 70 -20.60 -14.80 10.68
C ASN A 70 -20.29 -14.87 9.19
N PHE A 71 -19.30 -14.10 8.74
CA PHE A 71 -18.94 -14.03 7.33
C PHE A 71 -17.43 -13.98 7.11
N SER A 72 -17.01 -14.49 5.96
CA SER A 72 -15.68 -14.29 5.40
C SER A 72 -15.80 -13.25 4.28
N LEU A 73 -14.88 -12.29 4.28
CA LEU A 73 -14.71 -11.32 3.23
C LEU A 73 -13.38 -11.57 2.52
N LYS A 74 -13.38 -11.57 1.19
CA LYS A 74 -12.17 -11.71 0.39
C LYS A 74 -12.23 -10.84 -0.85
N THR A 75 -11.18 -10.11 -1.13
CA THR A 75 -11.08 -9.30 -2.34
C THR A 75 -10.81 -10.16 -3.57
N LEU A 76 -11.53 -9.92 -4.65
CA LEU A 76 -11.37 -10.65 -5.92
C LEU A 76 -10.36 -9.98 -6.86
N ASP A 77 -10.21 -8.65 -6.77
CA ASP A 77 -9.47 -7.85 -7.76
C ASP A 77 -7.95 -7.79 -7.58
N PHE A 78 -7.40 -8.28 -6.46
CA PHE A 78 -5.96 -8.21 -6.16
C PHE A 78 -5.14 -9.41 -6.67
N ASN A 79 -5.76 -10.42 -7.29
CA ASN A 79 -5.05 -11.62 -7.73
C ASN A 79 -4.34 -11.38 -9.07
N GLY A 80 -3.05 -11.03 -9.03
CA GLY A 80 -2.17 -10.94 -10.20
C GLY A 80 -2.25 -9.64 -11.01
N LYS A 81 -3.00 -8.62 -10.56
CA LYS A 81 -3.03 -7.28 -11.17
C LYS A 81 -1.87 -6.43 -10.67
N LYS A 82 -1.28 -5.59 -11.55
CA LYS A 82 -0.22 -4.65 -11.15
C LYS A 82 -0.84 -3.47 -10.41
N LEU A 83 -0.07 -2.82 -9.54
CA LEU A 83 -0.52 -1.67 -8.75
C LEU A 83 -1.10 -0.54 -9.62
N LYS A 84 -0.49 -0.32 -10.79
CA LYS A 84 -0.98 0.65 -11.79
C LYS A 84 -2.40 0.30 -12.27
N ASP A 85 -2.66 -0.97 -12.53
CA ASP A 85 -3.98 -1.44 -12.99
C ASP A 85 -5.03 -1.24 -11.88
N MET A 86 -4.62 -1.32 -10.61
CA MET A 86 -5.49 -1.04 -9.46
C MET A 86 -5.75 0.45 -9.26
N SER A 87 -4.77 1.30 -9.53
CA SER A 87 -4.91 2.77 -9.47
C SER A 87 -5.88 3.30 -10.54
N GLU A 88 -5.96 2.61 -11.67
CA GLU A 88 -6.89 2.88 -12.77
C GLU A 88 -8.26 2.21 -12.59
N THR A 89 -8.39 1.26 -11.65
CA THR A 89 -9.63 0.53 -11.40
C THR A 89 -10.62 1.40 -10.62
N SER A 90 -11.85 1.51 -11.14
CA SER A 90 -12.94 2.29 -10.51
C SER A 90 -13.86 1.46 -9.61
N VAL A 91 -13.74 0.13 -9.62
CA VAL A 91 -14.57 -0.76 -8.82
C VAL A 91 -13.74 -1.91 -8.26
N ILE A 92 -13.74 -2.07 -6.95
CA ILE A 92 -13.15 -3.20 -6.23
C ILE A 92 -14.26 -4.13 -5.79
N THR A 93 -14.09 -5.40 -6.10
CA THR A 93 -15.08 -6.45 -5.85
C THR A 93 -14.66 -7.29 -4.66
N PHE A 94 -15.51 -7.37 -3.65
CA PHE A 94 -15.35 -8.24 -2.50
C PHE A 94 -16.38 -9.36 -2.53
N LYS A 95 -15.91 -10.58 -2.31
CA LYS A 95 -16.78 -11.73 -2.08
C LYS A 95 -17.06 -11.83 -0.60
N ILE A 96 -18.34 -11.84 -0.25
CA ILE A 96 -18.82 -12.12 1.09
C ILE A 96 -19.40 -13.53 1.10
N GLN A 97 -19.05 -14.29 2.12
CA GLN A 97 -19.43 -15.68 2.26
C GLN A 97 -19.77 -15.97 3.71
N GLU A 98 -21.05 -16.19 3.99
CA GLU A 98 -21.49 -16.56 5.32
C GLU A 98 -21.09 -18.01 5.66
N PHE A 99 -20.95 -18.28 6.95
CA PHE A 99 -20.65 -19.61 7.47
C PHE A 99 -21.25 -19.82 8.86
N VAL A 100 -21.38 -21.09 9.26
CA VAL A 100 -21.75 -21.45 10.63
C VAL A 100 -20.49 -21.63 11.46
N PRO A 101 -20.33 -20.93 12.60
CA PRO A 101 -19.14 -21.09 13.45
C PRO A 101 -19.05 -22.50 14.04
N THR A 102 -18.04 -23.26 13.63
CA THR A 102 -17.70 -24.58 14.17
C THR A 102 -16.18 -24.72 14.26
N ASP A 103 -15.67 -25.81 14.84
CA ASP A 103 -14.25 -26.14 14.68
C ASP A 103 -13.99 -26.43 13.19
N LYS A 104 -13.05 -25.67 12.59
CA LYS A 104 -12.77 -25.61 11.14
C LYS A 104 -14.04 -25.41 10.28
N PRO A 105 -14.63 -24.21 10.29
CA PRO A 105 -15.88 -23.96 9.61
C PRO A 105 -15.73 -24.07 8.09
N GLU A 106 -16.70 -24.69 7.44
CA GLU A 106 -16.83 -24.69 6.00
C GLU A 106 -17.59 -23.45 5.52
N LEU A 107 -17.10 -22.84 4.44
CA LEU A 107 -17.71 -21.66 3.83
C LEU A 107 -18.91 -22.02 2.94
N ASN A 108 -19.97 -22.55 3.55
CA ASN A 108 -21.13 -23.14 2.87
C ASN A 108 -22.41 -22.29 2.92
N GLY A 109 -22.38 -21.12 3.54
CA GLY A 109 -23.53 -20.22 3.66
C GLY A 109 -23.83 -19.42 2.40
N LYS A 110 -24.62 -18.35 2.58
CA LYS A 110 -25.01 -17.43 1.52
C LYS A 110 -23.79 -16.72 0.93
N LYS A 111 -23.81 -16.54 -0.39
CA LYS A 111 -22.76 -15.84 -1.15
C LYS A 111 -23.30 -14.49 -1.62
N GLN A 112 -22.52 -13.45 -1.41
CA GLN A 112 -22.85 -12.09 -1.84
C GLN A 112 -21.62 -11.40 -2.40
N VAL A 113 -21.85 -10.34 -3.16
CA VAL A 113 -20.79 -9.52 -3.74
C VAL A 113 -21.00 -8.08 -3.27
N LEU A 114 -19.95 -7.48 -2.73
CA LEU A 114 -19.88 -6.06 -2.40
C LEU A 114 -19.00 -5.36 -3.45
N LEU A 115 -19.51 -4.25 -3.99
CA LEU A 115 -18.81 -3.42 -4.96
C LEU A 115 -18.42 -2.11 -4.29
N GLY A 116 -17.13 -1.89 -4.12
CA GLY A 116 -16.57 -0.62 -3.66
C GLY A 116 -16.18 0.24 -4.85
N PHE A 117 -16.83 1.39 -5.01
CA PHE A 117 -16.48 2.34 -6.07
C PHE A 117 -15.32 3.23 -5.59
N THR A 118 -14.27 3.30 -6.40
CA THR A 118 -13.02 4.00 -6.07
C THR A 118 -12.76 5.12 -7.08
N SER A 119 -12.19 6.21 -6.60
CA SER A 119 -11.71 7.29 -7.47
C SER A 119 -10.36 6.92 -8.10
N TYR A 120 -10.03 7.57 -9.22
CA TYR A 120 -8.70 7.46 -9.82
C TYR A 120 -7.61 7.80 -8.79
N GLY A 121 -6.57 6.96 -8.70
CA GLY A 121 -5.47 7.18 -7.76
C GLY A 121 -5.77 6.81 -6.30
N TRP A 122 -6.94 6.21 -6.02
CA TRP A 122 -7.30 5.72 -4.67
C TRP A 122 -6.27 4.72 -4.12
N ILE A 123 -5.69 3.88 -4.98
CA ILE A 123 -4.49 3.10 -4.66
C ILE A 123 -3.28 3.71 -5.36
N ASN A 124 -2.21 3.96 -4.61
CA ASN A 124 -0.95 4.48 -5.14
C ASN A 124 0.27 3.92 -4.38
N GLU A 125 1.48 4.38 -4.72
CA GLU A 125 2.73 3.93 -4.12
C GLU A 125 2.85 4.19 -2.60
N TYR A 126 1.98 5.06 -2.06
CA TYR A 126 1.89 5.36 -0.63
C TYR A 126 0.80 4.56 0.10
N GLY A 127 -0.03 3.80 -0.63
CA GLY A 127 -1.09 2.96 -0.09
C GLY A 127 -2.49 3.32 -0.60
N ILE A 128 -3.48 3.02 0.27
CA ILE A 128 -4.89 3.38 0.16
C ILE A 128 -5.17 4.50 1.16
#